data_AF-A0A848IHK0-F1
#
_entry.id   AF-A0A848IHK0-F1
#
_cell.length_a   1.000
_cell.length_b   1.000
_cell.length_c   1.000
_cell.angle_alpha   90.00
_cell.angle_beta   90.00
_cell.angle_gamma   90.00
#
_symmetry.space_group_name_H-M   'P 1'
#
loop_
_entity.id
_entity.type
_entity.pdbx_description
1 polymer ?
#
loop_
_entity_poly.entity_id
_entity_poly.type
_entity_poly.pdbx_seq_one_letter_code
_entity_poly.pdbx_strand_id
1 'polypeptide(L)'
;MRRLFLAALAATAFSTCVHAQSNASGPLVTPSGQLQFVRVDRDFVGMLGNEIFDRFGANTLAHFDDISNANDTITRTLVQTDSGPVLYDFRHHPPLVQRSGERITVKRVFWQGDEVVMQSSQGWFRFKGGVLTKLKSSTTTYH
;
A
#
# COMPACT_ATOMS: atom_id res chain seq x y z
N MET A 1 24.24 -37.96 36.78
CA MET A 1 23.85 -38.01 35.36
C MET A 1 22.54 -37.24 35.17
N ARG A 2 22.51 -36.35 34.15
CA ARG A 2 21.35 -35.85 33.41
C ARG A 2 20.33 -34.97 34.17
N ARG A 3 19.80 -33.87 33.64
CA ARG A 3 20.07 -33.01 32.47
C ARG A 3 19.21 -31.76 32.74
N LEU A 4 19.82 -30.57 32.89
CA LEU A 4 19.07 -29.31 32.97
C LEU A 4 18.59 -28.99 31.55
N PHE A 5 17.27 -29.00 31.33
CA PHE A 5 16.69 -28.54 30.08
C PHE A 5 16.66 -27.01 30.07
N LEU A 6 17.67 -26.40 29.45
CA LEU A 6 17.65 -25.01 29.02
C LEU A 6 16.66 -24.90 27.86
N ALA A 7 15.45 -24.42 28.13
CA ALA A 7 14.54 -23.98 27.09
C ALA A 7 15.05 -22.66 26.51
N ALA A 8 15.77 -22.73 25.40
CA ALA A 8 16.16 -21.54 24.63
C ALA A 8 14.91 -20.98 23.94
N LEU A 9 14.37 -19.90 24.49
CA LEU A 9 13.30 -19.12 23.86
C LEU A 9 13.92 -18.31 22.72
N ALA A 10 13.83 -18.82 21.49
CA ALA A 10 14.22 -18.08 20.30
C ALA A 10 13.23 -16.94 20.08
N ALA A 11 13.60 -15.72 20.49
CA ALA A 11 12.92 -14.50 20.10
C ALA A 11 13.17 -14.28 18.60
N THR A 12 12.25 -14.78 17.77
CA THR A 12 12.20 -14.42 16.35
C THR A 12 11.75 -12.97 16.26
N ALA A 13 12.71 -12.06 16.12
CA ALA A 13 12.44 -10.69 15.73
C ALA A 13 11.95 -10.70 14.27
N PHE A 14 10.65 -10.90 14.08
CA PHE A 14 10.02 -10.63 12.80
C PHE A 14 9.98 -9.12 12.64
N SER A 15 10.83 -8.57 11.77
CA SER A 15 10.68 -7.21 11.25
C SER A 15 9.30 -7.11 10.60
N THR A 16 8.32 -6.61 11.35
CA THR A 16 7.03 -6.22 10.80
C THR A 16 7.31 -5.04 9.90
N CYS A 17 7.40 -5.27 8.59
CA CYS A 17 7.35 -4.23 7.58
C CYS A 17 5.93 -3.63 7.60
N VAL A 18 5.67 -2.82 8.62
CA VAL A 18 4.64 -1.79 8.56
C VAL A 18 5.09 -0.88 7.43
N HIS A 19 4.62 -1.15 6.21
CA HIS A 19 4.97 -0.33 5.06
C HIS A 19 4.51 1.09 5.36
N ALA A 20 5.51 1.96 5.47
CA ALA A 20 5.37 3.30 5.97
C ALA A 20 4.43 4.07 5.05
N GLN A 21 3.38 4.65 5.62
CA GLN A 21 2.69 5.73 4.96
C GLN A 21 3.74 6.77 4.55
N SER A 22 3.81 7.06 3.26
CA SER A 22 4.68 8.03 2.66
C SER A 22 3.85 9.19 2.13
N ASN A 23 4.49 10.36 2.06
CA ASN A 23 3.94 11.55 1.39
C ASN A 23 4.93 12.03 0.32
N ALA A 24 5.84 11.16 -0.12
CA ALA A 24 6.86 11.49 -1.10
C ALA A 24 6.22 11.72 -2.47
N SER A 25 6.52 12.86 -3.09
CA SER A 25 6.05 13.18 -4.44
C SER A 25 6.85 12.48 -5.54
N GLY A 26 7.90 11.73 -5.20
CA GLY A 26 8.80 11.04 -6.12
C GLY A 26 10.12 11.79 -6.39
N PRO A 27 10.97 11.26 -7.30
CA PRO A 27 10.77 10.04 -8.09
C PRO A 27 10.89 8.76 -7.25
N LEU A 28 9.97 7.81 -7.48
CA LEU A 28 10.00 6.48 -6.89
C LEU A 28 10.20 5.43 -8.00
N VAL A 29 11.05 4.44 -7.78
CA VAL A 29 11.37 3.43 -8.80
C VAL A 29 10.26 2.38 -8.86
N THR A 30 9.71 2.14 -10.04
CA THR A 30 8.76 1.04 -10.31
C THR A 30 9.25 0.19 -11.49
N PRO A 31 8.73 -1.04 -11.68
CA PRO A 31 9.09 -1.86 -12.85
C PRO A 31 8.71 -1.22 -14.19
N SER A 32 7.70 -0.34 -14.18
CA SER A 32 7.16 0.31 -15.37
C SER A 32 7.72 1.72 -15.64
N GLY A 33 8.57 2.25 -14.76
CA GLY A 33 9.14 3.60 -14.85
C GLY A 33 9.24 4.32 -13.51
N GLN A 34 9.59 5.61 -13.53
CA GLN A 34 9.65 6.42 -12.31
C GLN A 34 8.28 6.99 -11.98
N LEU A 35 7.73 6.62 -10.83
CA LEU A 35 6.49 7.17 -10.29
C LEU A 35 6.74 8.55 -9.67
N GLN A 36 5.90 9.52 -10.05
CA GLN A 36 5.84 10.84 -9.44
C GLN A 36 4.39 11.26 -9.22
N PHE A 37 4.15 11.98 -8.13
CA PHE A 37 2.87 12.61 -7.84
C PHE A 37 3.07 14.13 -7.82
N VAL A 38 2.48 14.82 -8.79
CA VAL A 38 2.63 16.27 -8.95
C VAL A 38 1.34 16.96 -8.53
N ARG A 39 1.44 17.95 -7.63
CA ARG A 39 0.30 18.81 -7.30
C ARG A 39 0.00 19.74 -8.48
N VAL A 40 -1.23 19.71 -8.99
CA VAL A 40 -1.73 20.62 -10.03
C VAL A 40 -3.05 21.20 -9.51
N ASP A 41 -3.01 22.46 -9.11
CA ASP A 41 -4.11 23.16 -8.42
C ASP A 41 -4.59 22.40 -7.17
N ARG A 42 -5.83 21.89 -7.20
CA ARG A 42 -6.46 21.13 -6.10
C ARG A 42 -6.25 19.62 -6.23
N ASP A 43 -5.74 19.17 -7.37
CA ASP A 43 -5.58 17.76 -7.67
C ASP A 43 -4.11 17.35 -7.60
N PHE A 44 -3.89 16.04 -7.52
CA PHE A 44 -2.60 15.41 -7.80
C PHE A 44 -2.69 14.67 -9.13
N VAL A 45 -1.59 14.72 -9.87
CA VAL A 45 -1.38 13.98 -11.12
C VAL A 45 -0.37 12.89 -10.85
N GLY A 46 -0.75 11.64 -11.11
CA GLY A 46 0.14 10.49 -11.12
C GLY A 46 0.86 10.42 -12.46
N MET A 47 2.18 10.48 -12.43
CA MET A 47 3.05 10.37 -13.60
C MET A 47 3.94 9.14 -13.49
N LEU A 48 4.14 8.48 -14.62
CA LEU A 48 5.08 7.39 -14.78
C LEU A 48 6.07 7.76 -15.89
N GLY A 49 7.30 8.08 -15.51
CA GLY A 49 8.22 8.80 -16.39
C GLY A 49 7.63 10.16 -16.78
N ASN A 50 7.39 10.37 -18.06
CA ASN A 50 6.82 11.61 -18.59
C ASN A 50 5.32 11.50 -18.91
N GLU A 51 4.70 10.35 -18.65
CA GLU A 51 3.31 10.09 -19.00
C GLU A 51 2.40 10.24 -17.78
N ILE A 52 1.29 10.94 -17.98
CA ILE A 52 0.23 11.03 -16.98
C ILE A 52 -0.60 9.76 -17.07
N PHE A 53 -0.68 8.99 -15.99
CA PHE A 53 -1.54 7.80 -15.92
C PHE A 53 -2.80 8.04 -15.08
N ASP A 54 -2.78 9.03 -14.18
CA ASP A 54 -3.96 9.35 -13.38
C ASP A 54 -4.03 10.81 -12.89
N ARG A 55 -5.24 11.24 -12.53
CA ARG A 55 -5.51 12.48 -11.80
C ARG A 55 -6.56 12.25 -10.71
N PHE A 56 -6.28 12.71 -9.50
CA PHE A 56 -7.18 12.54 -8.37
C PHE A 56 -7.15 13.75 -7.41
N GLY A 57 -8.28 14.02 -6.77
CA GLY A 57 -8.38 15.01 -5.70
C GLY A 57 -7.89 14.45 -4.36
N ALA A 58 -7.06 15.21 -3.65
CA ALA A 58 -6.72 14.97 -2.25
C ALA A 58 -6.22 16.26 -1.60
N ASN A 59 -6.57 16.46 -0.32
CA ASN A 59 -6.02 17.59 0.44
C ASN A 59 -4.50 17.49 0.59
N THR A 60 -4.00 16.31 0.96
CA THR A 60 -2.58 15.98 1.13
C THR A 60 -2.30 14.66 0.43
N LEU A 61 -1.13 14.54 -0.22
CA LEU A 61 -0.68 13.27 -0.75
C LEU A 61 -0.38 12.34 0.43
N ALA A 62 -1.05 11.19 0.48
CA ALA A 62 -0.77 10.11 1.41
C ALA A 62 -0.87 8.79 0.66
N HIS A 63 0.22 8.03 0.67
CA HIS A 63 0.31 6.77 -0.04
C HIS A 63 1.04 5.71 0.78
N PHE A 64 0.78 4.45 0.46
CA PHE A 64 1.39 3.29 1.08
C PHE A 64 1.99 2.46 -0.05
N ASP A 65 3.25 2.07 0.08
CA ASP A 65 4.01 1.48 -1.02
C ASP A 65 4.31 0.00 -0.74
N ASP A 66 4.11 -0.84 -1.76
CA ASP A 66 4.52 -2.25 -1.76
C ASP A 66 5.93 -2.36 -2.31
N ILE A 67 6.91 -2.26 -1.41
CA ILE A 67 8.33 -2.29 -1.74
C ILE A 67 8.77 -3.75 -1.87
N SER A 68 9.20 -4.13 -3.07
CA SER A 68 9.84 -5.43 -3.28
C SER A 68 11.22 -5.45 -2.61
N ASN A 69 11.47 -6.46 -1.77
CA ASN A 69 12.72 -6.61 -1.00
C ASN A 69 13.99 -6.73 -1.85
N ALA A 70 13.87 -6.93 -3.16
CA ALA A 70 15.01 -7.21 -4.02
C ALA A 70 15.78 -5.94 -4.44
N ASN A 71 15.12 -4.78 -4.61
CA ASN A 71 15.71 -3.59 -5.24
C ASN A 71 15.02 -2.26 -4.86
N ASP A 72 14.37 -2.17 -3.68
CA ASP A 72 13.58 -0.99 -3.26
C ASP A 72 12.55 -0.51 -4.31
N THR A 73 12.14 -1.41 -5.19
CA THR A 73 11.25 -1.11 -6.30
C THR A 73 9.82 -1.25 -5.84
N ILE A 74 9.02 -0.21 -6.05
CA ILE A 74 7.61 -0.17 -5.72
C ILE A 74 6.83 -0.88 -6.82
N THR A 75 6.19 -1.98 -6.47
CA THR A 75 5.38 -2.75 -7.42
C THR A 75 3.93 -2.29 -7.42
N ARG A 76 3.44 -1.82 -6.28
CA ARG A 76 2.08 -1.30 -6.09
C ARG A 76 2.08 -0.16 -5.09
N THR A 77 1.12 0.74 -5.24
CA THR A 77 0.91 1.84 -4.28
C THR A 77 -0.58 1.99 -4.02
N LEU A 78 -0.96 2.09 -2.74
CA LEU A 78 -2.29 2.49 -2.33
C LEU A 78 -2.28 3.98 -1.99
N VAL A 79 -3.04 4.79 -2.71
CA VAL A 79 -3.16 6.23 -2.46
C VAL A 79 -4.50 6.56 -1.81
N GLN A 80 -4.46 7.34 -0.74
CA GLN A 80 -5.64 7.94 -0.15
C GLN A 80 -6.07 9.14 -0.99
N THR A 81 -7.29 9.09 -1.55
CA THR A 81 -7.90 10.20 -2.28
C THR A 81 -9.17 10.68 -1.58
N ASP A 82 -9.73 11.80 -2.06
CA ASP A 82 -11.01 12.31 -1.58
C ASP A 82 -12.18 11.36 -1.89
N SER A 83 -12.06 10.52 -2.92
CA SER A 83 -13.08 9.53 -3.29
C SER A 83 -12.90 8.16 -2.62
N GLY A 84 -11.87 8.02 -1.77
CA GLY A 84 -11.48 6.75 -1.16
C GLY A 84 -10.12 6.24 -1.65
N PRO A 85 -9.68 5.08 -1.16
CA PRO A 85 -8.41 4.50 -1.57
C PRO A 85 -8.42 4.06 -3.04
N VAL A 86 -7.29 4.31 -3.70
CA VAL A 86 -6.99 3.89 -5.08
C VAL A 86 -5.72 3.05 -5.06
N LEU A 87 -5.77 1.87 -5.68
CA LEU A 87 -4.64 0.96 -5.81
C LEU A 87 -4.07 1.09 -7.22
N TYR A 88 -2.80 1.47 -7.31
CA TYR A 88 -2.01 1.46 -8.52
C TYR A 88 -1.12 0.22 -8.52
N ASP A 89 -1.09 -0.49 -9.65
CA ASP A 89 -0.23 -1.65 -9.86
C ASP A 89 0.66 -1.41 -11.08
N PHE A 90 1.96 -1.30 -10.81
CA PHE A 90 3.02 -0.92 -11.75
C PHE A 90 3.72 -2.14 -12.37
N ARG A 91 3.19 -3.35 -12.15
CA ARG A 91 3.68 -4.58 -12.80
C ARG A 91 3.28 -4.64 -14.28
N HIS A 92 2.40 -3.74 -14.72
CA HIS A 92 1.90 -3.63 -16.09
C HIS A 92 2.13 -2.22 -16.64
N HIS A 93 2.15 -2.10 -17.98
CA HIS A 93 2.21 -0.82 -18.68
C HIS A 93 1.09 -0.77 -19.74
N PRO A 94 0.10 0.14 -19.63
CA PRO A 94 -0.04 1.17 -18.59
C PRO A 94 -0.34 0.55 -17.20
N PRO A 95 -0.08 1.30 -16.10
CA PRO A 95 -0.41 0.83 -14.75
C PRO A 95 -1.88 0.48 -14.62
N LEU A 96 -2.17 -0.60 -13.88
CA LEU A 96 -3.55 -0.94 -13.55
C LEU A 96 -4.03 -0.05 -12.41
N VAL A 97 -5.13 0.66 -12.62
CA VAL A 97 -5.72 1.57 -11.63
C VAL A 97 -7.05 1.01 -11.12
N GLN A 98 -7.12 0.73 -9.83
CA GLN A 98 -8.31 0.20 -9.18
C GLN A 98 -8.83 1.18 -8.14
N ARG A 99 -10.11 1.57 -8.26
CA ARG A 99 -10.77 2.51 -7.34
C ARG A 99 -11.79 1.77 -6.51
N SER A 100 -11.78 2.00 -5.20
CA SER A 100 -12.83 1.50 -4.31
C SER A 100 -14.13 2.29 -4.46
N GLY A 101 -14.05 3.61 -4.70
CA GLY A 101 -15.20 4.52 -4.69
C GLY A 101 -15.85 4.71 -3.31
N GLU A 102 -15.32 4.04 -2.29
CA GLU A 102 -15.84 4.07 -0.92
C GLU A 102 -14.94 4.93 -0.04
N ARG A 103 -15.53 5.97 0.55
CA ARG A 103 -14.79 6.91 1.40
C ARG A 103 -14.46 6.27 2.75
N ILE A 104 -13.24 5.73 2.83
CA ILE A 104 -12.61 5.31 4.08
C ILE A 104 -11.28 6.03 4.27
N THR A 105 -10.88 6.21 5.53
CA THR A 105 -9.55 6.72 5.89
C THR A 105 -8.65 5.55 6.26
N VAL A 106 -7.64 5.30 5.43
CA VAL A 106 -6.66 4.24 5.65
C VAL A 106 -5.64 4.70 6.71
N LYS A 107 -5.44 3.88 7.73
CA LYS A 107 -4.45 4.12 8.80
C LYS A 107 -3.21 3.26 8.65
N ARG A 108 -3.39 2.01 8.21
CA ARG A 108 -2.32 1.04 7.99
C ARG A 108 -2.67 0.15 6.80
N VAL A 109 -1.64 -0.35 6.14
CA VAL A 109 -1.73 -1.23 4.98
C VAL A 109 -0.87 -2.46 5.23
N PHE A 110 -1.38 -3.61 4.82
CA PHE A 110 -0.70 -4.90 4.82
C PHE A 110 -0.86 -5.53 3.43
N TRP A 111 0.25 -5.77 2.75
CA TRP A 111 0.27 -6.30 1.38
C TRP A 111 0.28 -7.82 1.40
N GLN A 112 -0.67 -8.47 0.71
CA GLN A 112 -0.79 -9.93 0.72
C GLN A 112 -1.11 -10.48 -0.67
N GLY A 113 -0.11 -11.09 -1.32
CA GLY A 113 -0.28 -11.58 -2.69
C GLY A 113 -0.80 -10.45 -3.58
N ASP A 114 -1.95 -10.63 -4.23
CA ASP A 114 -2.58 -9.60 -5.08
C ASP A 114 -3.62 -8.71 -4.36
N GLU A 115 -3.80 -8.86 -3.06
CA GLU A 115 -4.69 -8.02 -2.28
C GLU A 115 -3.96 -7.13 -1.28
N VAL A 116 -4.67 -6.08 -0.87
CA VAL A 116 -4.22 -5.15 0.15
C VAL A 116 -5.23 -5.09 1.27
N VAL A 117 -4.76 -5.32 2.49
CA VAL A 117 -5.58 -5.25 3.70
C VAL A 117 -5.30 -3.94 4.39
N MET A 118 -6.37 -3.23 4.72
CA MET A 118 -6.34 -1.89 5.28
C MET A 118 -6.97 -1.88 6.66
N GLN A 119 -6.29 -1.22 7.59
CA GLN A 119 -6.87 -0.84 8.87
C GLN A 119 -7.45 0.57 8.75
N SER A 120 -8.70 0.76 9.17
CA SER A 120 -9.33 2.08 9.34
C SER A 120 -9.93 2.22 10.74
N SER A 121 -10.50 3.39 11.06
CA SER A 121 -11.31 3.55 12.27
C SER A 121 -12.59 2.72 12.26
N GLN A 122 -13.11 2.37 11.08
CA GLN A 122 -14.38 1.63 10.92
C GLN A 122 -14.19 0.10 10.95
N GLY A 123 -12.94 -0.36 11.10
CA GLY A 123 -12.54 -1.75 11.09
C GLY A 123 -11.54 -2.08 9.99
N TRP A 124 -11.47 -3.36 9.66
CA TRP A 124 -10.55 -3.91 8.67
C TRP A 124 -11.24 -4.07 7.32
N PHE A 125 -10.51 -3.78 6.25
CA PHE A 125 -11.01 -3.85 4.88
C PHE A 125 -10.00 -4.57 4.00
N ARG A 126 -10.49 -5.34 3.05
CA ARG A 126 -9.69 -6.00 2.02
C ARG A 126 -10.02 -5.37 0.69
N PHE A 127 -9.01 -5.03 -0.10
CA PHE A 127 -9.18 -4.48 -1.42
C PHE A 127 -8.46 -5.34 -2.45
N LYS A 128 -9.22 -5.85 -3.41
CA LYS A 128 -8.75 -6.76 -4.45
C LYS A 128 -9.58 -6.57 -5.71
N GLY A 129 -8.91 -6.33 -6.84
CA GLY A 129 -9.61 -6.25 -8.13
C GLY A 129 -10.67 -5.15 -8.18
N GLY A 130 -10.42 -4.00 -7.52
CA GLY A 130 -11.41 -2.92 -7.44
C GLY A 130 -12.55 -3.14 -6.43
N VAL A 131 -12.60 -4.26 -5.72
CA VAL A 131 -13.66 -4.56 -4.75
C VAL A 131 -13.18 -4.34 -3.32
N LEU A 132 -13.83 -3.44 -2.60
CA LEU A 132 -13.61 -3.22 -1.16
C LEU A 132 -14.54 -4.13 -0.36
N THR A 133 -13.99 -4.93 0.56
CA THR A 133 -14.76 -5.84 1.41
C THR A 133 -14.45 -5.56 2.88
N LYS A 134 -15.48 -5.24 3.68
CA LYS A 134 -15.33 -5.14 5.13
C LYS A 134 -15.13 -6.52 5.75
N LEU A 135 -14.07 -6.67 6.54
CA LEU A 135 -13.70 -7.92 7.18
C LEU A 135 -14.41 -8.04 8.53
N LYS A 136 -14.99 -9.23 8.79
CA LYS A 136 -15.78 -9.49 10.01
C LYS A 136 -14.95 -9.92 11.22
N SER A 137 -13.70 -10.35 11.01
CA SER A 137 -12.82 -10.77 12.10
C SER A 137 -11.40 -10.28 11.86
N SER A 138 -10.76 -9.78 12.92
CA SER A 138 -9.36 -9.37 12.94
C SER A 138 -8.41 -10.49 13.38
N THR A 139 -8.89 -11.74 13.49
CA THR A 139 -8.04 -12.87 13.95
C THR A 139 -7.02 -13.32 12.91
N THR A 140 -7.13 -12.87 11.67
CA THR A 140 -6.04 -13.05 10.72
C THR A 140 -4.96 -12.04 11.06
N THR A 141 -3.82 -12.54 11.54
CA THR A 141 -2.62 -11.71 11.69
C THR A 141 -2.17 -11.30 10.28
N TYR A 142 -2.35 -10.02 9.96
CA TYR A 142 -1.80 -9.45 8.75
C TYR A 142 -0.36 -9.04 9.06
N HIS A 143 0.58 -9.66 8.36
CA HIS A 143 2.01 -9.37 8.44
C HIS A 143 2.40 -8.37 7.36
#